data_AF-A0A259TKM0-F1
#
_entry.id   AF-A0A259TKM0-F1
#
_cell.length_a   1.000
_cell.length_b   1.000
_cell.length_c   1.000
_cell.angle_alpha   90.00
_cell.angle_beta   90.00
_cell.angle_gamma   90.00
#
_symmetry.space_group_name_H-M   'P 1'
#
loop_
_entity.id
_entity.type
_entity.pdbx_description
1 polymer ?
#
loop_
_entity_poly.entity_id
_entity_poly.type
_entity_poly.pdbx_seq_one_letter_code
_entity_poly.pdbx_strand_id
1 'polypeptide(L)' 'MIIEVGKLPDSVKSIIRQQTTDSEVDVYWSNGCNEEGEDFYELQVESTDNQITYFYKEGWGEINGIEEALEELE' A
#
# COMPACT_ATOMS: atom_id res chain seq x y z
N MET A 1 5.21 -6.64 -2.44
CA MET A 1 5.19 -7.86 -1.61
C MET A 1 3.78 -8.45 -1.55
N ILE A 2 3.61 -9.76 -1.81
CA ILE A 2 2.29 -10.42 -1.75
C ILE A 2 1.85 -10.63 -0.29
N ILE A 3 0.63 -10.20 0.03
CA ILE A 3 0.02 -10.26 1.37
C ILE A 3 -1.41 -10.78 1.27
N GLU A 4 -1.81 -11.63 2.21
CA GLU A 4 -3.22 -12.04 2.32
C GLU A 4 -4.10 -10.85 2.71
N VAL A 5 -5.20 -10.63 1.99
CA VAL A 5 -6.14 -9.52 2.25
C VAL A 5 -6.65 -9.52 3.69
N GLY A 6 -6.73 -10.69 4.33
CA GLY A 6 -7.12 -10.83 5.74
C GLY A 6 -6.16 -10.19 6.74
N LYS A 7 -4.90 -9.99 6.36
CA LYS A 7 -3.83 -9.41 7.20
C LYS A 7 -3.70 -7.89 7.07
N LEU A 8 -4.43 -7.28 6.13
CA LEU A 8 -4.44 -5.83 5.97
C LEU A 8 -5.26 -5.14 7.08
N PRO A 9 -4.95 -3.87 7.38
CA PRO A 9 -5.79 -3.02 8.22
C PRO A 9 -7.28 -3.07 7.83
N ASP A 10 -8.17 -2.96 8.81
CA ASP A 10 -9.62 -3.10 8.57
C ASP A 10 -10.17 -2.07 7.58
N SER A 11 -9.65 -0.84 7.61
CA SER A 11 -10.00 0.26 6.70
C SER A 11 -9.74 -0.14 5.24
N VAL A 12 -8.51 -0.57 4.94
CA VAL A 12 -8.06 -0.94 3.59
C VAL A 12 -8.64 -2.28 3.14
N LYS A 13 -8.71 -3.26 4.03
CA LYS A 13 -9.33 -4.57 3.77
C LYS A 13 -10.79 -4.42 3.32
N SER A 14 -11.55 -3.52 3.93
CA SER A 14 -12.94 -3.26 3.55
C SER A 14 -13.07 -2.68 2.14
N ILE A 15 -12.14 -1.79 1.75
CA ILE A 15 -12.09 -1.18 0.41
C ILE A 15 -11.75 -2.24 -0.65
N ILE A 16 -10.73 -3.07 -0.40
CA ILE A 16 -10.25 -4.08 -1.35
C ILE A 16 -11.33 -5.15 -1.58
N ARG A 17 -11.99 -5.62 -0.52
CA ARG A 17 -13.06 -6.64 -0.62
C ARG A 17 -14.29 -6.19 -1.40
N GLN A 18 -14.47 -4.88 -1.61
CA GLN A 18 -15.53 -4.36 -2.48
C GLN A 18 -15.16 -4.39 -3.96
N GLN A 19 -13.86 -4.53 -4.27
CA GLN A 19 -13.31 -4.43 -5.63
C GLN A 19 -12.82 -5.79 -6.17
N THR A 20 -12.38 -6.71 -5.31
CA THR A 20 -11.93 -8.05 -5.70
C THR A 20 -12.37 -9.14 -4.70
N THR A 21 -12.44 -10.38 -5.20
CA THR A 21 -12.61 -11.59 -4.40
C THR A 21 -11.30 -12.31 -4.11
N ASP A 22 -10.18 -11.76 -4.58
CA ASP A 22 -8.86 -12.37 -4.41
C ASP A 22 -8.48 -12.46 -2.92
N SER A 23 -7.82 -13.55 -2.56
CA SER A 23 -7.35 -13.78 -1.19
C SER A 23 -6.06 -13.05 -0.88
N GLU A 24 -5.33 -12.63 -1.91
CA GLU A 24 -3.99 -12.05 -1.85
C GLU A 24 -3.93 -10.80 -2.73
N VAL A 25 -3.09 -9.85 -2.33
CA VAL A 25 -2.80 -8.61 -3.05
C VAL A 25 -1.31 -8.32 -2.96
N ASP A 26 -0.81 -7.50 -3.88
CA ASP A 26 0.55 -6.99 -3.82
C ASP A 26 0.58 -5.62 -3.14
N VAL A 27 1.43 -5.44 -2.13
CA VAL A 27 1.68 -4.15 -1.49
C VAL A 27 3.02 -3.62 -1.94
N TYR A 28 3.00 -2.45 -2.58
CA TYR A 28 4.16 -1.75 -3.08
C TYR A 28 4.33 -0.41 -2.36
N TRP A 29 5.57 -0.01 -2.11
CA TRP A 29 5.89 1.36 -1.70
C TRP A 29 7.17 1.83 -2.38
N SER A 30 7.27 3.14 -2.58
CA SER A 30 8.48 3.83 -3.04
C SER A 30 8.74 5.06 -2.21
N ASN A 31 10.02 5.32 -1.93
CA ASN A 31 10.46 6.57 -1.29
C ASN A 31 11.02 7.50 -2.37
N GLY A 32 10.80 8.80 -2.19
CA GLY A 32 11.24 9.86 -3.07
C GLY A 32 11.60 11.13 -2.31
N CYS A 33 12.06 12.13 -3.04
CA CYS A 33 12.41 13.44 -2.50
C CYS A 33 11.80 14.51 -3.41
N ASN A 34 11.06 15.46 -2.84
CA ASN A 34 10.37 16.50 -3.60
C ASN A 34 11.34 17.61 -4.07
N GLU A 35 10.84 18.61 -4.80
CA GLU A 35 11.66 19.72 -5.29
C GLU A 35 12.23 20.63 -4.17
N GLU A 36 11.65 20.56 -2.97
CA GLU A 36 12.08 21.31 -1.78
C GLU A 36 13.12 20.54 -0.93
N GLY A 37 13.43 19.30 -1.31
CA GLY A 37 14.36 18.43 -0.59
C GLY A 37 13.75 17.65 0.57
N GLU A 38 12.41 17.55 0.61
CA GLU A 38 11.69 16.79 1.63
C GLU A 38 11.40 15.37 1.16
N ASP A 39 11.67 14.41 2.04
CA ASP A 39 11.43 13.00 1.77
C ASP A 39 9.94 12.69 1.84
N PHE A 40 9.45 11.89 0.89
CA PHE A 40 8.08 11.42 0.83
C PHE A 40 8.04 9.93 0.45
N TYR A 41 6.91 9.30 0.71
CA TYR A 41 6.63 7.94 0.28
C TYR A 41 5.31 7.87 -0.50
N GLU A 42 5.26 6.94 -1.44
CA GLU A 42 4.05 6.52 -2.15
C GLU A 42 3.78 5.05 -1.83
N LEU A 43 2.54 4.70 -1.55
CA LEU A 43 2.13 3.36 -1.16
C LEU A 43 0.90 2.91 -1.94
N GLN A 44 0.94 1.68 -2.45
CA GLN A 44 -0.07 1.09 -3.32
C GLN A 44 -0.42 -0.31 -2.86
N VAL A 45 -1.70 -0.65 -2.96
CA VAL A 45 -2.18 -2.04 -2.84
C VAL A 45 -2.84 -2.42 -4.15
N GLU A 46 -2.30 -3.45 -4.79
CA GLU A 46 -2.62 -3.84 -6.16
C GLU A 46 -3.01 -5.31 -6.27
N SER A 47 -3.62 -5.70 -7.39
CA SER A 47 -3.79 -7.10 -7.75
C SER A 47 -2.42 -7.77 -7.94
N THR A 48 -2.33 -9.08 -7.70
CA THR A 48 -1.05 -9.82 -7.79
C THR A 48 -0.45 -9.88 -9.21
N ASP A 49 -1.23 -9.51 -10.22
CA ASP A 49 -0.79 -9.35 -11.62
C ASP A 49 -0.47 -7.89 -11.99
N ASN A 50 -0.51 -6.99 -11.02
CA ASN A 50 -0.24 -5.55 -11.12
C ASN A 50 -1.07 -4.85 -12.20
N GLN A 51 -2.30 -5.33 -12.43
CA GLN A 51 -3.23 -4.74 -13.40
C GLN A 51 -4.23 -3.76 -12.77
N ILE A 52 -4.52 -3.93 -11.48
CA ILE A 52 -5.53 -3.14 -10.77
C ILE A 52 -4.94 -2.61 -9.47
N THR A 53 -4.85 -1.29 -9.34
CA THR A 53 -4.55 -0.62 -8.08
C THR A 53 -5.86 -0.42 -7.30
N TYR A 54 -5.98 -1.06 -6.14
CA TYR A 54 -7.18 -0.97 -5.29
C TYR A 54 -7.12 0.20 -4.30
N PHE A 55 -5.91 0.57 -3.88
CA PHE A 55 -5.67 1.60 -2.89
C PHE A 55 -4.35 2.33 -3.18
N TYR A 56 -4.32 3.63 -2.95
CA TYR A 56 -3.14 4.49 -3.06
C TYR A 56 -3.12 5.48 -1.89
N LYS A 57 -1.94 5.69 -1.31
CA LYS A 57 -1.67 6.72 -0.31
C LYS A 57 -0.29 7.33 -0.55
N GLU A 58 -0.17 8.62 -0.28
CA GLU A 58 1.10 9.35 -0.23
C GLU A 58 1.26 9.96 1.17
N GLY A 59 2.49 10.03 1.65
CA GLY A 59 2.81 10.66 2.93
C GLY A 59 4.24 11.19 2.98
N TRP A 60 4.56 11.90 4.06
CA TRP A 60 5.88 12.49 4.29
C TRP A 60 6.77 11.53 5.07
N GLY A 61 8.07 11.58 4.78
CA GLY A 61 9.08 10.66 5.33
C GLY A 61 9.36 9.49 4.40
N GLU A 62 9.99 8.44 4.93
CA GLU A 62 10.39 7.26 4.18
C GLU A 62 9.85 6.00 4.85
N ILE A 63 9.42 5.02 4.05
CA ILE A 63 9.07 3.70 4.55
C ILE A 63 10.30 2.78 4.44
N ASN A 64 10.72 2.25 5.58
CA ASN A 64 11.93 1.44 5.72
C ASN A 64 11.67 -0.07 5.61
N GLY A 65 10.41 -0.48 5.62
CA GLY A 65 10.03 -1.88 5.58
C GLY A 65 8.53 -2.11 5.53
N ILE A 66 8.15 -3.37 5.41
CA ILE A 66 6.75 -3.75 5.25
C ILE A 66 5.90 -3.49 6.50
N GLU A 67 6.48 -3.59 7.70
CA GLU A 67 5.76 -3.34 8.95
C GLU A 67 5.27 -1.88 9.00
N GLU A 68 6.17 -0.94 8.71
CA GLU A 68 5.88 0.49 8.59
C GLU A 68 4.88 0.77 7.46
N ALA A 69 5.01 0.09 6.32
CA ALA A 69 4.04 0.20 5.22
C ALA A 69 2.63 -0.23 5.63
N LEU A 70 2.50 -1.29 6.44
CA LEU A 70 1.22 -1.76 6.95
C LEU A 70 0.64 -0.83 8.02
N GLU A 71 1.48 -0.21 8.85
CA GLU A 71 1.06 0.82 9.80
C GLU A 71 0.54 2.06 9.07
N GLU A 72 1.21 2.49 8.00
CA GLU A 72 0.75 3.61 7.17
C GLU A 72 -0.51 3.30 6.35
N LEU A 73 -0.97 2.05 6.30
CA LEU A 73 -2.25 1.70 5.68
C LEU A 73 -3.46 1.89 6.61
N GLU A 74 -3.27 2.13 7.92
CA GLU A 74 -4.37 2.39 8.86
C GLU A 74 -5.08 3.73 8.61
#